data_AF-A0A7X3NYU6-F1
#
_entry.id   AF-A0A7X3NYU6-F1
#
_cell.length_a   1.000
_cell.length_b   1.000
_cell.length_c   1.000
_cell.angle_alpha   90.00
_cell.angle_beta   90.00
_cell.angle_gamma   90.00
#
_symmetry.space_group_name_H-M   'P 1'
#
loop_
_entity.id
_entity.type
_entity.pdbx_description
1 polymer ?
#
loop_
_entity_poly.entity_id
_entity_poly.type
_entity_poly.pdbx_seq_one_letter_code
_entity_poly.pdbx_strand_id
1 'polypeptide(L)'
;MKKPRIFNSKFWLASVAKRAVPVVLAIVCAWIAGCAGCNPEPIPSGMSPTEGPETGGTTVQITGEKFDMKNGVTVTFGGKNAQSVTVPSEMQITAVTPGGMAGESVSIVVTNKGKPEVPVTLSQKFTYTDATPPTVTMNEPVDGTVISEYENSLNVMNSLSVSFSEPIDSNSVVVDVTVTKTENSMSEPMNATLSGTVAGSGDSVTFTSDMPMRAGRMYTVTVSGATDMAGNALESSHSFSFSITSPEVLDRYRVKEEDIQEENGEAALKRIASRPEIFDDAEMWKRLVAANQDDYIFDRRKLSVGQLLLIPRGRAWGDK
;
A
#
# COMPACT_ATOMS: atom_id res chain seq x y z
N MET A 1 -106.80 25.20 17.77
CA MET A 1 -106.40 23.84 18.18
C MET A 1 -107.06 22.82 17.25
N LYS A 2 -106.24 21.90 16.71
CA LYS A 2 -106.53 20.53 16.21
C LYS A 2 -107.42 20.30 14.96
N LYS A 3 -106.68 20.02 13.86
CA LYS A 3 -106.89 19.24 12.62
C LYS A 3 -108.07 18.25 12.58
N PRO A 4 -108.59 17.93 11.37
CA PRO A 4 -108.21 16.68 10.66
C PRO A 4 -107.97 16.88 9.13
N ARG A 5 -106.99 16.22 8.49
CA ARG A 5 -107.00 14.90 7.79
C ARG A 5 -107.69 14.86 6.41
N ILE A 6 -106.88 14.45 5.43
CA ILE A 6 -107.18 13.62 4.24
C ILE A 6 -107.92 14.31 3.07
N PHE A 7 -107.27 14.31 1.90
CA PHE A 7 -107.98 14.28 0.62
C PHE A 7 -107.46 13.11 -0.20
N ASN A 8 -108.41 12.29 -0.65
CA ASN A 8 -108.22 11.15 -1.53
C ASN A 8 -109.01 11.41 -2.82
N SER A 9 -108.43 10.97 -3.96
CA SER A 9 -109.08 10.59 -5.23
C SER A 9 -109.81 11.63 -6.11
N LYS A 10 -109.43 11.66 -7.40
CA LYS A 10 -110.26 11.48 -8.63
C LYS A 10 -109.40 11.86 -9.87
N PHE A 11 -108.92 10.90 -10.67
CA PHE A 11 -109.54 10.35 -11.90
C PHE A 11 -109.94 11.40 -12.95
N TRP A 12 -109.20 11.52 -14.06
CA TRP A 12 -109.68 11.22 -15.43
C TRP A 12 -108.56 11.27 -16.50
N LEU A 13 -108.88 10.65 -17.64
CA LEU A 13 -108.06 10.22 -18.77
C LEU A 13 -107.36 11.34 -19.57
N ALA A 14 -106.22 11.03 -20.21
CA ALA A 14 -106.18 10.73 -21.65
C ALA A 14 -104.75 10.62 -22.20
N SER A 15 -104.61 9.63 -23.09
CA SER A 15 -103.55 9.40 -24.07
C SER A 15 -103.09 10.67 -24.80
N VAL A 16 -101.82 10.75 -25.22
CA VAL A 16 -101.40 10.78 -26.64
C VAL A 16 -99.88 11.00 -26.77
N ALA A 17 -99.24 9.97 -27.32
CA ALA A 17 -98.14 9.93 -28.30
C ALA A 17 -97.04 11.03 -28.39
N LYS A 18 -95.80 10.55 -28.16
CA LYS A 18 -94.62 10.48 -29.07
C LYS A 18 -93.92 11.78 -29.60
N ARG A 19 -92.57 11.69 -29.51
CA ARG A 19 -91.44 12.38 -30.23
C ARG A 19 -90.88 13.64 -29.52
N ALA A 20 -89.58 13.88 -29.32
CA ALA A 20 -88.32 13.20 -29.71
C ALA A 20 -87.11 13.72 -28.86
N VAL A 21 -86.22 12.80 -28.42
CA VAL A 21 -84.73 12.70 -28.50
C VAL A 21 -83.85 13.99 -28.50
N PRO A 22 -82.59 14.04 -27.95
CA PRO A 22 -81.81 13.14 -27.06
C PRO A 22 -81.17 13.83 -25.81
N VAL A 23 -80.81 13.05 -24.79
CA VAL A 23 -79.67 13.38 -23.90
C VAL A 23 -78.65 12.26 -24.05
N VAL A 24 -77.50 12.62 -24.63
CA VAL A 24 -76.33 11.75 -24.76
C VAL A 24 -75.75 11.55 -23.36
N LEU A 25 -75.80 10.33 -22.83
CA LEU A 25 -74.94 9.93 -21.73
C LEU A 25 -74.17 8.69 -22.14
N ALA A 26 -72.86 8.88 -22.27
CA ALA A 26 -71.89 7.90 -22.69
C ALA A 26 -72.00 6.61 -21.87
N ILE A 27 -72.22 5.50 -22.56
CA ILE A 27 -71.94 4.17 -22.04
C ILE A 27 -70.43 4.13 -21.84
N VAL A 28 -70.05 4.16 -20.56
CA VAL A 28 -68.70 3.92 -20.07
C VAL A 28 -68.22 2.62 -20.72
N CYS A 29 -67.26 2.74 -21.65
CA CYS A 29 -66.35 1.65 -21.97
C CYS A 29 -65.90 1.07 -20.64
N ALA A 30 -66.27 -0.18 -20.38
CA ALA A 30 -65.62 -1.00 -19.39
C ALA A 30 -64.15 -1.07 -19.78
N TRP A 31 -63.38 -0.09 -19.30
CA TRP A 31 -61.95 -0.20 -19.19
C TRP A 31 -61.74 -1.41 -18.30
N ILE A 32 -61.29 -2.49 -18.93
CA ILE A 32 -60.44 -3.48 -18.29
C ILE A 32 -59.20 -2.71 -17.85
N ALA A 33 -59.33 -1.92 -16.79
CA ALA A 33 -58.24 -1.56 -15.94
C ALA A 33 -57.89 -2.87 -15.22
N GLY A 34 -57.09 -3.70 -15.89
CA GLY A 34 -56.24 -4.61 -15.17
C GLY A 34 -55.60 -3.79 -14.06
N CYS A 35 -55.56 -4.35 -12.86
CA CYS A 35 -54.72 -3.83 -11.80
C CYS A 35 -53.26 -4.05 -12.26
N ALA A 36 -52.80 -3.27 -13.23
CA ALA A 36 -51.43 -3.23 -13.74
C ALA A 36 -50.50 -2.46 -12.78
N GLY A 37 -50.91 -2.30 -11.51
CA GLY A 37 -50.44 -1.22 -10.64
C GLY A 37 -50.15 -1.63 -9.21
N CYS A 38 -49.84 -2.90 -8.93
CA CYS A 38 -49.20 -3.27 -7.67
C CYS A 38 -48.05 -4.22 -7.96
N ASN A 39 -46.94 -3.66 -8.45
CA ASN A 39 -45.67 -4.37 -8.41
C ASN A 39 -45.34 -4.64 -6.93
N PRO A 40 -45.07 -5.88 -6.50
CA PRO A 40 -44.78 -6.16 -5.10
C PRO A 40 -43.46 -5.51 -4.66
N GLU A 41 -43.32 -5.35 -3.35
CA GLU A 41 -42.02 -5.05 -2.73
C GLU A 41 -41.12 -6.30 -2.84
N PRO A 42 -39.82 -6.13 -3.18
CA PRO A 42 -38.89 -7.25 -3.24
C PRO A 42 -38.59 -7.81 -1.84
N ILE A 43 -38.31 -9.10 -1.74
CA ILE A 43 -37.96 -9.77 -0.47
C ILE A 43 -36.59 -10.44 -0.64
N PRO A 44 -35.49 -9.68 -0.60
CA PRO A 44 -34.16 -10.26 -0.71
C PRO A 44 -33.81 -10.99 0.60
N SER A 45 -33.29 -12.21 0.50
CA SER A 45 -33.03 -13.11 1.63
C SER A 45 -31.55 -13.42 1.85
N GLY A 46 -30.73 -13.32 0.81
CA GLY A 46 -29.30 -13.60 0.90
C GLY A 46 -28.52 -13.13 -0.31
N MET A 47 -27.19 -13.16 -0.19
CA MET A 47 -26.23 -12.77 -1.21
C MET A 47 -24.97 -13.65 -1.11
N SER A 48 -24.40 -14.02 -2.25
CA SER A 48 -23.10 -14.70 -2.33
C SER A 48 -22.32 -14.30 -3.59
N PRO A 49 -21.00 -14.01 -3.49
CA PRO A 49 -20.23 -13.84 -2.24
C PRO A 49 -20.66 -12.60 -1.44
N THR A 50 -20.22 -12.50 -0.19
CA THR A 50 -20.46 -11.33 0.70
C THR A 50 -19.27 -10.38 0.79
N GLU A 51 -18.23 -10.63 0.00
CA GLU A 51 -17.02 -9.81 -0.05
C GLU A 51 -16.39 -9.85 -1.44
N GLY A 52 -15.50 -8.91 -1.69
CA GLY A 52 -14.72 -8.81 -2.92
C GLY A 52 -13.86 -7.54 -2.96
N PRO A 53 -13.00 -7.38 -3.97
CA PRO A 53 -12.03 -6.28 -4.03
C PRO A 53 -12.69 -4.90 -4.04
N GLU A 54 -12.03 -3.93 -3.44
CA GLU A 54 -12.39 -2.51 -3.39
C GLU A 54 -12.51 -1.85 -4.76
N THR A 55 -11.84 -2.40 -5.79
CA THR A 55 -12.00 -1.97 -7.18
C THR A 55 -13.36 -2.34 -7.79
N GLY A 56 -14.14 -3.21 -7.12
CA GLY A 56 -15.45 -3.68 -7.57
C GLY A 56 -15.36 -4.82 -8.58
N GLY A 57 -16.41 -5.00 -9.38
CA GLY A 57 -16.43 -6.03 -10.43
C GLY A 57 -16.79 -7.44 -9.94
N THR A 58 -17.08 -7.60 -8.64
CA THR A 58 -17.51 -8.90 -8.09
C THR A 58 -18.92 -9.21 -8.56
N THR A 59 -19.11 -10.37 -9.18
CA THR A 59 -20.45 -10.84 -9.54
C THR A 59 -21.08 -11.49 -8.33
N VAL A 60 -22.12 -10.86 -7.78
CA VAL A 60 -22.90 -11.39 -6.65
C VAL A 60 -24.25 -11.91 -7.11
N GLN A 61 -24.66 -13.04 -6.53
CA GLN A 61 -26.02 -13.56 -6.66
C GLN A 61 -26.81 -13.19 -5.41
N ILE A 62 -27.90 -12.46 -5.59
CA ILE A 62 -28.85 -12.11 -4.53
C ILE A 62 -30.06 -13.03 -4.68
N THR A 63 -30.36 -13.80 -3.64
CA THR A 63 -31.53 -14.67 -3.57
C THR A 63 -32.68 -13.97 -2.86
N GLY A 64 -33.91 -14.35 -3.17
CA GLY A 64 -35.09 -13.79 -2.52
C GLY A 64 -36.39 -14.20 -3.17
N GLU A 65 -37.38 -13.32 -3.07
CA GLU A 65 -38.69 -13.46 -3.72
C GLU A 65 -39.13 -12.10 -4.29
N LYS A 66 -40.07 -12.17 -5.24
CA LYS A 66 -40.78 -11.01 -5.81
C LYS A 66 -39.88 -9.99 -6.51
N PHE A 67 -38.81 -10.45 -7.16
CA PHE A 67 -37.98 -9.59 -8.00
C PHE A 67 -38.69 -9.29 -9.33
N ASP A 68 -38.74 -8.01 -9.70
CA ASP A 68 -39.45 -7.56 -10.88
C ASP A 68 -38.68 -7.91 -12.16
N MET A 69 -39.06 -8.99 -12.83
CA MET A 69 -38.47 -9.42 -14.10
C MET A 69 -38.90 -8.54 -15.29
N LYS A 70 -40.04 -7.85 -15.19
CA LYS A 70 -40.64 -7.13 -16.32
C LYS A 70 -40.04 -5.73 -16.48
N ASN A 71 -39.92 -4.99 -15.39
CA ASN A 71 -39.32 -3.64 -15.40
C ASN A 71 -37.86 -3.65 -14.92
N GLY A 72 -37.42 -4.74 -14.29
CA GLY A 72 -36.09 -4.89 -13.73
C GLY A 72 -35.97 -4.38 -12.29
N VAL A 73 -34.78 -4.55 -11.75
CA VAL A 73 -34.43 -4.19 -10.36
C VAL A 73 -33.22 -3.25 -10.37
N THR A 74 -33.16 -2.34 -9.40
CA THR A 74 -31.97 -1.57 -9.07
C THR A 74 -31.35 -2.16 -7.80
N VAL A 75 -30.04 -2.35 -7.81
CA VAL A 75 -29.27 -2.78 -6.63
C VAL A 75 -28.22 -1.72 -6.35
N THR A 76 -28.11 -1.31 -5.09
CA THR A 76 -27.06 -0.37 -4.64
C THR A 76 -26.25 -0.96 -3.50
N PHE A 77 -24.97 -0.61 -3.47
CA PHE A 77 -23.95 -1.01 -2.49
C PHE A 77 -23.47 0.26 -1.79
N GLY A 78 -23.85 0.47 -0.53
CA GLY A 78 -23.52 1.70 0.20
C GLY A 78 -24.03 2.96 -0.50
N GLY A 79 -25.15 2.85 -1.23
CA GLY A 79 -25.72 3.93 -2.03
C GLY A 79 -25.13 4.10 -3.44
N LYS A 80 -24.05 3.39 -3.80
CA LYS A 80 -23.53 3.36 -5.18
C LYS A 80 -24.29 2.31 -6.02
N ASN A 81 -24.70 2.66 -7.23
CA ASN A 81 -25.36 1.70 -8.12
C ASN A 81 -24.43 0.55 -8.51
N ALA A 82 -24.97 -0.67 -8.57
CA ALA A 82 -24.30 -1.80 -9.20
C ALA A 82 -23.93 -1.48 -10.67
N GLN A 83 -22.79 -1.99 -11.14
CA GLN A 83 -22.32 -1.75 -12.51
C GLN A 83 -23.25 -2.39 -13.55
N SER A 84 -23.79 -3.56 -13.20
CA SER A 84 -24.83 -4.23 -13.98
C SER A 84 -25.76 -4.99 -13.05
N VAL A 85 -27.02 -5.14 -13.45
CA VAL A 85 -28.02 -5.94 -12.75
C VAL A 85 -28.80 -6.73 -13.80
N THR A 86 -28.91 -8.04 -13.59
CA THR A 86 -29.76 -8.94 -14.38
C THR A 86 -30.67 -9.71 -13.42
N VAL A 87 -31.90 -9.98 -13.86
CA VAL A 87 -32.94 -10.62 -13.05
C VAL A 87 -33.37 -11.90 -13.76
N PRO A 88 -32.60 -13.00 -13.63
CA PRO A 88 -32.91 -14.26 -14.32
C PRO A 88 -34.24 -14.88 -13.87
N SER A 89 -34.69 -14.62 -12.63
CA SER A 89 -35.98 -15.09 -12.11
C SER A 89 -36.50 -14.16 -11.01
N GLU A 90 -37.77 -14.31 -10.62
CA GLU A 90 -38.35 -13.59 -9.48
C GLU A 90 -37.67 -13.92 -8.13
N MET A 91 -36.79 -14.93 -8.09
CA MET A 91 -36.10 -15.39 -6.88
C MET A 91 -34.58 -15.16 -6.91
N GLN A 92 -34.04 -14.63 -8.01
CA GLN A 92 -32.60 -14.42 -8.16
C GLN A 92 -32.29 -13.15 -8.95
N ILE A 93 -31.34 -12.39 -8.44
CA ILE A 93 -30.69 -11.27 -9.13
C ILE A 93 -29.20 -11.60 -9.26
N THR A 94 -28.61 -11.31 -10.41
CA THR A 94 -27.15 -11.24 -10.55
C THR A 94 -26.75 -9.78 -10.70
N ALA A 95 -25.91 -9.28 -9.81
CA ALA A 95 -25.43 -7.91 -9.82
C ALA A 95 -23.89 -7.88 -9.82
N VAL A 96 -23.30 -6.85 -10.42
CA VAL A 96 -21.85 -6.62 -10.41
C VAL A 96 -21.54 -5.43 -9.50
N THR A 97 -20.70 -5.62 -8.49
CA THR A 97 -20.40 -4.61 -7.48
C THR A 97 -19.70 -3.39 -8.08
N PRO A 98 -20.03 -2.15 -7.65
CA PRO A 98 -19.25 -0.97 -7.97
C PRO A 98 -17.93 -0.95 -7.18
N GLY A 99 -17.05 -0.01 -7.50
CA GLY A 99 -15.87 0.27 -6.67
C GLY A 99 -16.27 0.86 -5.31
N GLY A 100 -15.64 0.37 -4.26
CA GLY A 100 -15.80 0.75 -2.86
C GLY A 100 -14.53 1.34 -2.25
N MET A 101 -14.47 1.32 -0.92
CA MET A 101 -13.27 1.63 -0.15
C MET A 101 -12.79 0.36 0.54
N ALA A 102 -11.49 0.08 0.52
CA ALA A 102 -10.90 -1.07 1.19
C ALA A 102 -11.27 -1.11 2.69
N GLY A 103 -11.61 -2.31 3.19
CA GLY A 103 -12.06 -2.55 4.57
C GLY A 103 -13.50 -2.11 4.87
N GLU A 104 -14.19 -1.43 3.96
CA GLU A 104 -15.54 -0.92 4.20
C GLU A 104 -16.60 -2.02 4.08
N SER A 105 -17.50 -2.09 5.07
CA SER A 105 -18.70 -2.96 5.03
C SER A 105 -19.97 -2.15 4.76
N VAL A 106 -20.54 -2.31 3.57
CA VAL A 106 -21.66 -1.50 3.05
C VAL A 106 -23.00 -2.24 3.10
N SER A 107 -24.09 -1.48 3.25
CA SER A 107 -25.45 -2.01 3.14
C SER A 107 -25.86 -2.22 1.69
N ILE A 108 -26.66 -3.27 1.44
CA ILE A 108 -27.19 -3.56 0.11
C ILE A 108 -28.67 -3.21 0.07
N VAL A 109 -29.08 -2.43 -0.92
CA VAL A 109 -30.48 -2.03 -1.10
C VAL A 109 -30.97 -2.50 -2.46
N VAL A 110 -32.10 -3.22 -2.45
CA VAL A 110 -32.77 -3.77 -3.62
C VAL A 110 -34.10 -3.04 -3.81
N THR A 111 -34.32 -2.52 -5.02
CA THR A 111 -35.53 -1.78 -5.36
C THR A 111 -36.10 -2.27 -6.68
N ASN A 112 -37.34 -2.76 -6.67
CA ASN A 112 -38.05 -3.09 -7.91
C ASN A 112 -38.37 -1.79 -8.68
N LYS A 113 -38.02 -1.71 -9.97
CA LYS A 113 -38.22 -0.47 -10.76
C LYS A 113 -39.69 -0.11 -10.97
N GLY A 114 -40.59 -1.09 -10.96
CA GLY A 114 -42.03 -0.83 -10.97
C GLY A 114 -42.60 -0.36 -9.62
N LYS A 115 -41.79 -0.25 -8.56
CA LYS A 115 -42.16 0.26 -7.23
C LYS A 115 -41.00 1.01 -6.56
N PRO A 116 -40.50 2.10 -7.17
CA PRO A 116 -39.27 2.78 -6.73
C PRO A 116 -39.37 3.39 -5.32
N GLU A 117 -40.58 3.64 -4.81
CA GLU A 117 -40.84 4.22 -3.49
C GLU A 117 -40.65 3.25 -2.31
N VAL A 118 -40.39 1.96 -2.57
CA VAL A 118 -40.18 0.94 -1.52
C VAL A 118 -38.85 0.20 -1.70
N PRO A 119 -37.71 0.85 -1.36
CA PRO A 119 -36.42 0.19 -1.31
C PRO A 119 -36.32 -0.76 -0.10
N VAL A 120 -35.72 -1.94 -0.29
CA VAL A 120 -35.52 -2.93 0.77
C VAL A 120 -34.05 -3.19 1.01
N THR A 121 -33.61 -3.00 2.24
CA THR A 121 -32.24 -3.28 2.67
C THR A 121 -32.08 -4.76 3.01
N LEU A 122 -31.11 -5.42 2.40
CA LEU A 122 -30.71 -6.78 2.74
C LEU A 122 -30.07 -6.80 4.13
N SER A 123 -30.34 -7.84 4.92
CA SER A 123 -29.74 -7.98 6.25
C SER A 123 -28.23 -8.25 6.22
N GLN A 124 -27.74 -8.90 5.16
CA GLN A 124 -26.31 -9.07 4.91
C GLN A 124 -25.69 -7.78 4.38
N LYS A 125 -24.42 -7.57 4.72
CA LYS A 125 -23.57 -6.52 4.15
C LYS A 125 -22.63 -7.10 3.11
N PHE A 126 -22.10 -6.24 2.26
CA PHE A 126 -20.96 -6.56 1.40
C PHE A 126 -19.71 -5.89 1.95
N THR A 127 -18.62 -6.62 2.06
CA THR A 127 -17.33 -6.08 2.54
C THR A 127 -16.37 -5.94 1.37
N TYR A 128 -15.83 -4.74 1.17
CA TYR A 128 -14.75 -4.52 0.23
C TYR A 128 -13.43 -4.92 0.89
N THR A 129 -12.79 -5.97 0.39
CA THR A 129 -11.46 -6.40 0.82
C THR A 129 -10.40 -5.54 0.14
N ASP A 130 -9.26 -5.34 0.79
CA ASP A 130 -8.11 -4.72 0.15
C ASP A 130 -7.39 -5.74 -0.73
N ALA A 131 -7.35 -5.48 -2.03
CA ALA A 131 -6.68 -6.31 -3.02
C ALA A 131 -5.56 -5.56 -3.75
N THR A 132 -5.24 -4.34 -3.32
CA THR A 132 -4.17 -3.54 -3.92
C THR A 132 -2.84 -3.89 -3.25
N PRO A 133 -1.81 -4.32 -4.01
CA PRO A 133 -0.50 -4.56 -3.44
C PRO A 133 0.21 -3.29 -2.97
N PRO A 134 1.05 -3.37 -1.92
CA PRO A 134 1.88 -2.25 -1.51
C PRO A 134 2.95 -1.95 -2.57
N THR A 135 3.30 -0.67 -2.71
CA THR A 135 4.39 -0.19 -3.57
C THR A 135 5.37 0.65 -2.78
N VAL A 136 6.65 0.66 -3.16
CA VAL A 136 7.63 1.57 -2.54
C VAL A 136 7.43 2.98 -3.08
N THR A 137 7.23 3.94 -2.19
CA THR A 137 6.97 5.36 -2.53
C THR A 137 8.19 6.24 -2.34
N MET A 138 9.04 5.91 -1.37
CA MET A 138 10.25 6.67 -1.06
C MET A 138 11.31 5.77 -0.43
N ASN A 139 12.57 6.12 -0.65
CA ASN A 139 13.72 5.52 0.01
C ASN A 139 14.70 6.62 0.42
N GLU A 140 15.29 6.46 1.59
CA GLU A 140 16.36 7.31 2.10
C GLU A 140 17.56 6.43 2.45
N PRO A 141 18.73 6.67 1.81
CA PRO A 141 19.01 7.70 0.81
C PRO A 141 18.24 7.48 -0.51
N VAL A 142 17.90 8.57 -1.20
CA VAL A 142 17.27 8.54 -2.54
C VAL A 142 18.18 7.83 -3.55
N ASP A 143 17.61 7.16 -4.55
CA ASP A 143 18.39 6.45 -5.57
C ASP A 143 19.37 7.38 -6.30
N GLY A 144 20.61 6.92 -6.46
CA GLY A 144 21.71 7.66 -7.03
C GLY A 144 22.37 8.69 -6.10
N THR A 145 21.95 8.80 -4.83
CA THR A 145 22.54 9.76 -3.89
C THR A 145 24.05 9.57 -3.75
N VAL A 146 24.80 10.67 -3.71
CA VAL A 146 26.25 10.69 -3.44
C VAL A 146 26.48 11.46 -2.14
N ILE A 147 26.84 10.75 -1.07
CA ILE A 147 27.16 11.34 0.23
C ILE A 147 28.64 11.73 0.21
N SER A 148 28.91 13.03 0.17
CA SER A 148 30.26 13.59 0.12
C SER A 148 30.73 14.23 1.42
N GLU A 149 29.81 14.51 2.34
CA GLU A 149 30.10 15.16 3.62
C GLU A 149 29.94 14.16 4.76
N TYR A 150 31.01 13.92 5.51
CA TYR A 150 31.03 13.04 6.67
C TYR A 150 32.22 13.36 7.58
N GLU A 151 32.04 13.19 8.88
CA GLU A 151 33.10 13.41 9.88
C GLU A 151 33.99 12.18 10.10
N ASN A 152 33.42 10.99 9.91
CA ASN A 152 34.10 9.72 10.15
C ASN A 152 33.94 8.76 8.98
N SER A 153 35.01 8.55 8.22
CA SER A 153 35.06 7.65 7.06
C SER A 153 34.73 6.18 7.39
N LEU A 154 34.92 5.75 8.65
CA LEU A 154 34.57 4.41 9.12
C LEU A 154 33.12 4.30 9.60
N ASN A 155 32.46 5.43 9.86
CA ASN A 155 31.11 5.46 10.38
C ASN A 155 30.36 6.68 9.83
N VAL A 156 29.93 6.57 8.58
CA VAL A 156 29.21 7.65 7.88
C VAL A 156 27.72 7.59 8.21
N MET A 157 27.14 6.39 8.17
CA MET A 157 25.75 6.13 8.52
C MET A 157 25.55 4.65 8.85
N ASN A 158 24.42 4.30 9.45
CA ASN A 158 24.09 2.91 9.75
C ASN A 158 22.61 2.57 9.53
N SER A 159 21.80 3.50 9.04
CA SER A 159 20.36 3.30 8.86
C SER A 159 19.88 3.71 7.48
N LEU A 160 18.96 2.94 6.91
CA LEU A 160 18.24 3.24 5.67
C LEU A 160 16.75 3.24 5.97
N SER A 161 15.96 4.09 5.32
CA SER A 161 14.50 4.10 5.49
C SER A 161 13.80 3.88 4.15
N VAL A 162 12.68 3.18 4.17
CA VAL A 162 11.83 2.91 3.01
C VAL A 162 10.38 3.12 3.41
N SER A 163 9.64 3.85 2.59
CA SER A 163 8.20 4.10 2.74
C SER A 163 7.42 3.41 1.64
N PHE A 164 6.19 3.00 1.97
CA PHE A 164 5.28 2.29 1.10
C PHE A 164 4.01 3.11 0.81
N SER A 165 3.16 2.64 -0.10
CA SER A 165 1.88 3.28 -0.43
C SER A 165 0.80 3.10 0.64
N GLU A 166 1.03 2.20 1.59
CA GLU A 166 0.06 1.76 2.59
C GLU A 166 0.76 1.07 3.77
N PRO A 167 0.03 0.79 4.88
CA PRO A 167 0.58 0.04 6.00
C PRO A 167 1.01 -1.38 5.62
N ILE A 168 2.21 -1.77 6.06
CA ILE A 168 2.80 -3.09 5.79
C ILE A 168 3.02 -3.90 7.06
N ASP A 169 3.08 -5.24 6.93
CA ASP A 169 3.64 -6.10 7.97
C ASP A 169 5.17 -5.99 7.89
N SER A 170 5.77 -5.24 8.82
CA SER A 170 7.21 -5.00 8.82
C SER A 170 8.05 -6.28 9.01
N ASN A 171 7.46 -7.37 9.53
CA ASN A 171 8.16 -8.66 9.68
C ASN A 171 8.30 -9.41 8.35
N SER A 172 7.48 -9.08 7.35
CA SER A 172 7.55 -9.67 6.00
C SER A 172 8.68 -9.06 5.16
N VAL A 173 9.15 -7.87 5.52
CA VAL A 173 10.09 -7.10 4.70
C VAL A 173 11.50 -7.64 4.83
N VAL A 174 12.10 -7.96 3.70
CA VAL A 174 13.50 -8.35 3.56
C VAL A 174 14.26 -7.20 2.91
N VAL A 175 15.36 -6.79 3.55
CA VAL A 175 16.28 -5.77 3.02
C VAL A 175 17.66 -6.40 2.88
N ASP A 176 18.08 -6.59 1.64
CA ASP A 176 19.43 -7.02 1.30
C ASP A 176 20.26 -5.80 0.90
N VAL A 177 21.43 -5.63 1.52
CA VAL A 177 22.36 -4.56 1.19
C VAL A 177 23.66 -5.17 0.70
N THR A 178 23.97 -4.94 -0.57
CA THR A 178 25.23 -5.34 -1.18
C THR A 178 26.18 -4.15 -1.24
N VAL A 179 27.44 -4.39 -0.91
CA VAL A 179 28.49 -3.40 -0.86
C VAL A 179 29.47 -3.68 -1.97
N THR A 180 29.72 -2.67 -2.78
CA THR A 180 30.75 -2.66 -3.82
C THR A 180 31.63 -1.44 -3.64
N LYS A 181 32.76 -1.39 -4.35
CA LYS A 181 33.70 -0.26 -4.28
C LYS A 181 33.33 0.82 -5.27
N THR A 182 33.62 2.06 -4.89
CA THR A 182 33.67 3.16 -5.85
C THR A 182 34.95 3.07 -6.67
N GLU A 183 34.98 3.70 -7.85
CA GLU A 183 36.18 3.77 -8.70
C GLU A 183 37.40 4.36 -7.98
N ASN A 184 37.16 5.18 -6.96
CA ASN A 184 38.17 5.85 -6.16
C ASN A 184 38.54 5.11 -4.87
N SER A 185 38.09 3.87 -4.66
CA SER A 185 38.49 3.05 -3.50
C SER A 185 39.89 2.46 -3.74
N MET A 186 40.72 2.44 -2.69
CA MET A 186 42.15 2.10 -2.79
C MET A 186 42.47 0.59 -2.71
N SER A 187 41.54 -0.25 -2.26
CA SER A 187 41.76 -1.71 -2.15
C SER A 187 41.00 -2.49 -3.23
N GLU A 188 41.42 -3.71 -3.57
CA GLU A 188 40.74 -4.63 -4.52
C GLU A 188 39.51 -5.32 -3.88
N PRO A 189 38.49 -5.77 -4.64
CA PRO A 189 37.07 -5.68 -4.25
C PRO A 189 36.71 -6.29 -2.90
N MET A 190 36.03 -5.49 -2.08
CA MET A 190 35.37 -5.95 -0.86
C MET A 190 33.88 -6.09 -1.18
N ASN A 191 33.57 -7.07 -2.05
CA ASN A 191 32.18 -7.43 -2.31
C ASN A 191 31.66 -8.14 -1.06
N ALA A 192 30.73 -7.50 -0.37
CA ALA A 192 30.17 -8.03 0.86
C ALA A 192 28.67 -7.74 0.93
N THR A 193 27.95 -8.59 1.63
CA THR A 193 26.59 -8.30 2.09
C THR A 193 26.69 -7.66 3.47
N LEU A 194 25.92 -6.60 3.68
CA LEU A 194 25.83 -5.92 4.95
C LEU A 194 24.62 -6.46 5.72
N SER A 195 24.86 -7.07 6.88
CA SER A 195 23.81 -7.59 7.76
C SER A 195 23.21 -6.47 8.62
N GLY A 196 21.97 -6.68 9.06
CA GLY A 196 21.27 -5.73 9.92
C GLY A 196 19.88 -6.20 10.28
N THR A 197 19.14 -5.34 10.97
CA THR A 197 17.77 -5.57 11.43
C THR A 197 16.80 -4.63 10.74
N VAL A 198 15.65 -5.15 10.32
CA VAL A 198 14.53 -4.35 9.82
C VAL A 198 13.51 -4.15 10.94
N ALA A 199 13.14 -2.91 11.19
CA ALA A 199 12.05 -2.55 12.09
C ALA A 199 11.16 -1.52 11.39
N GLY A 200 9.85 -1.57 11.62
CA GLY A 200 8.93 -0.65 10.95
C GLY A 200 7.62 -0.48 11.69
N SER A 201 6.92 0.60 11.36
CA SER A 201 5.61 0.95 11.89
C SER A 201 4.80 1.66 10.81
N GLY A 202 3.53 1.27 10.66
CA GLY A 202 2.67 1.85 9.63
C GLY A 202 3.17 1.50 8.23
N ASP A 203 3.43 2.53 7.43
CA ASP A 203 3.82 2.46 6.02
C ASP A 203 5.34 2.59 5.81
N SER A 204 6.15 2.44 6.85
CA SER A 204 7.60 2.62 6.74
C SER A 204 8.40 1.59 7.52
N VAL A 205 9.57 1.26 6.96
CA VAL A 205 10.60 0.46 7.61
C VAL A 205 11.93 1.21 7.65
N THR A 206 12.71 0.91 8.68
CA THR A 206 14.10 1.30 8.82
C THR A 206 14.94 0.04 8.93
N PHE A 207 15.88 -0.11 8.02
CA PHE A 207 16.97 -1.07 8.14
C PHE A 207 18.09 -0.44 8.95
N THR A 208 18.52 -1.09 10.01
CA THR A 208 19.69 -0.70 10.81
C THR A 208 20.78 -1.74 10.62
N SER A 209 21.91 -1.33 10.06
CA SER A 209 23.06 -2.18 9.81
C SER A 209 23.82 -2.53 11.09
N ASP A 210 24.30 -3.77 11.18
CA ASP A 210 25.17 -4.26 12.28
C ASP A 210 26.56 -3.61 12.25
N MET A 211 27.03 -3.27 11.04
CA MET A 211 28.28 -2.55 10.83
C MET A 211 28.00 -1.21 10.15
N PRO A 212 28.63 -0.12 10.58
CA PRO A 212 28.39 1.16 9.95
C PRO A 212 28.90 1.17 8.50
N MET A 213 28.19 1.90 7.66
CA MET A 213 28.54 2.16 6.27
C MET A 213 29.72 3.13 6.23
N ARG A 214 30.72 2.74 5.44
CA ARG A 214 32.00 3.43 5.29
C ARG A 214 32.07 4.21 3.98
N ALA A 215 32.92 5.23 4.00
CA ALA A 215 33.31 5.99 2.83
C ALA A 215 34.02 5.15 1.77
N GLY A 216 34.01 5.61 0.52
CA GLY A 216 34.60 4.90 -0.62
C GLY A 216 33.86 3.61 -0.98
N ARG A 217 32.54 3.58 -0.81
CA ARG A 217 31.68 2.42 -1.10
C ARG A 217 30.43 2.83 -1.86
N MET A 218 29.95 1.92 -2.71
CA MET A 218 28.61 1.97 -3.29
C MET A 218 27.76 0.88 -2.63
N TYR A 219 26.59 1.27 -2.16
CA TYR A 219 25.63 0.39 -1.53
C TYR A 219 24.46 0.21 -2.49
N THR A 220 24.15 -1.03 -2.82
CA THR A 220 22.95 -1.39 -3.57
C THR A 220 22.01 -2.12 -2.62
N VAL A 221 20.84 -1.53 -2.43
CA VAL A 221 19.80 -1.98 -1.51
C VAL A 221 18.70 -2.62 -2.33
N THR A 222 18.25 -3.80 -1.92
CA THR A 222 17.12 -4.51 -2.51
C THR A 222 16.09 -4.79 -1.42
N VAL A 223 14.88 -4.27 -1.62
CA VAL A 223 13.73 -4.45 -0.74
C VAL A 223 12.80 -5.47 -1.39
N SER A 224 12.43 -6.51 -0.66
CA SER A 224 11.56 -7.57 -1.14
C SER A 224 10.71 -8.17 -0.02
N GLY A 225 9.81 -9.10 -0.36
CA GLY A 225 9.03 -9.87 0.62
C GLY A 225 7.89 -9.11 1.33
N ALA A 226 7.84 -7.78 1.21
CA ALA A 226 6.84 -6.95 1.87
C ALA A 226 5.41 -7.38 1.53
N THR A 227 4.58 -7.55 2.56
CA THR A 227 3.13 -7.74 2.44
C THR A 227 2.41 -6.63 3.19
N ASP A 228 1.27 -6.18 2.66
CA ASP A 228 0.38 -5.28 3.39
C ASP A 228 -0.34 -6.00 4.56
N MET A 229 -1.20 -5.27 5.27
CA MET A 229 -2.00 -5.83 6.37
C MET A 229 -3.13 -6.77 5.92
N ALA A 230 -3.50 -6.77 4.64
CA ALA A 230 -4.47 -7.67 4.04
C ALA A 230 -3.83 -8.93 3.43
N GLY A 231 -2.50 -8.99 3.38
CA GLY A 231 -1.70 -10.10 2.84
C GLY A 231 -1.37 -9.98 1.37
N ASN A 232 -1.60 -8.84 0.71
CA ASN A 232 -1.15 -8.65 -0.67
C ASN A 232 0.37 -8.39 -0.67
N ALA A 233 1.08 -9.10 -1.53
CA ALA A 233 2.54 -9.03 -1.60
C ALA A 233 2.98 -7.96 -2.59
N LEU A 234 4.06 -7.24 -2.25
CA LEU A 234 4.79 -6.35 -3.14
C LEU A 234 5.09 -7.08 -4.47
N GLU A 235 4.58 -6.55 -5.58
CA GLU A 235 4.58 -7.26 -6.87
C GLU A 235 5.99 -7.58 -7.40
N SER A 236 6.95 -6.69 -7.15
CA SER A 236 8.33 -6.85 -7.56
C SER A 236 9.29 -6.21 -6.55
N SER A 237 10.47 -6.80 -6.39
CA SER A 237 11.51 -6.24 -5.53
C SER A 237 11.91 -4.84 -6.01
N HIS A 238 12.07 -3.92 -5.07
CA HIS A 238 12.55 -2.57 -5.35
C HIS A 238 14.05 -2.50 -5.10
N SER A 239 14.82 -1.99 -6.05
CA SER A 239 16.27 -1.84 -5.90
C SER A 239 16.68 -0.39 -6.13
N PHE A 240 17.51 0.13 -5.24
CA PHE A 240 18.13 1.46 -5.36
C PHE A 240 19.59 1.39 -4.93
N SER A 241 20.36 2.41 -5.27
CA SER A 241 21.75 2.52 -4.90
C SER A 241 22.12 3.91 -4.44
N PHE A 242 23.13 4.01 -3.58
CA PHE A 242 23.76 5.26 -3.24
C PHE A 242 25.25 5.01 -3.02
N SER A 243 26.04 6.08 -3.06
CA SER A 243 27.47 6.00 -2.85
C SER A 243 27.91 6.96 -1.76
N ILE A 244 29.00 6.61 -1.10
CA ILE A 244 29.70 7.47 -0.17
C ILE A 244 31.07 7.72 -0.77
N THR A 245 31.41 8.99 -1.00
CA THR A 245 32.65 9.34 -1.69
C THR A 245 33.86 8.83 -0.91
N SER A 246 34.96 8.52 -1.60
CA SER A 246 36.23 8.22 -0.94
C SER A 246 36.74 9.47 -0.20
N PRO A 247 37.34 9.32 0.98
CA PRO A 247 37.92 10.46 1.69
C PRO A 247 39.17 10.94 1.00
N GLU A 248 39.61 12.14 1.37
CA GLU A 248 40.95 12.60 1.03
C GLU A 248 41.99 11.63 1.59
N VAL A 249 42.92 11.26 0.73
CA VAL A 249 43.98 10.33 1.05
C VAL A 249 45.06 10.99 1.88
N LEU A 250 45.44 10.38 3.00
CA LEU A 250 46.46 10.92 3.87
C LEU A 250 47.86 10.45 3.48
N ASP A 251 48.86 11.33 3.64
CA ASP A 251 50.29 11.04 3.59
C ASP A 251 50.89 10.82 5.00
N ARG A 252 50.23 11.38 6.02
CA ARG A 252 50.56 11.20 7.44
C ARG A 252 49.30 11.01 8.26
N TYR A 253 49.40 10.15 9.27
CA TYR A 253 48.31 9.89 10.21
C TYR A 253 48.74 10.18 11.64
N ARG A 254 47.93 10.93 12.39
CA ARG A 254 48.11 11.07 13.83
C ARG A 254 47.27 10.01 14.54
N VAL A 255 47.93 9.10 15.24
CA VAL A 255 47.27 8.04 16.02
C VAL A 255 46.29 8.66 17.01
N LYS A 256 45.03 8.25 16.92
CA LYS A 256 43.94 8.70 17.79
C LYS A 256 43.78 7.73 18.96
N GLU A 257 43.08 8.19 19.99
CA GLU A 257 42.75 7.35 21.15
C GLU A 257 41.92 6.12 20.75
N GLU A 258 40.98 6.27 19.82
CA GLU A 258 40.15 5.17 19.28
C GLU A 258 40.93 4.07 18.54
N ASP A 259 42.14 4.37 18.06
CA ASP A 259 43.01 3.37 17.41
C ASP A 259 43.68 2.47 18.45
N ILE A 260 43.90 2.97 19.66
CA ILE A 260 44.55 2.27 20.77
C ILE A 260 43.47 1.79 21.73
N GLN A 261 42.85 0.67 21.36
CA GLN A 261 41.88 -0.04 22.20
C GLN A 261 42.60 -1.00 23.17
N GLU A 262 41.89 -2.00 23.71
CA GLU A 262 42.45 -2.99 24.65
C GLU A 262 43.69 -3.72 24.09
N GLU A 263 43.78 -3.89 22.76
CA GLU A 263 44.92 -4.50 22.07
C GLU A 263 45.73 -3.45 21.28
N ASN A 264 47.01 -3.26 21.62
CA ASN A 264 47.92 -2.32 20.95
C ASN A 264 48.78 -3.03 19.86
N GLY A 265 49.73 -2.32 19.27
CA GLY A 265 50.72 -2.83 18.33
C GLY A 265 50.09 -3.20 17.00
N GLU A 266 50.21 -4.47 16.61
CA GLU A 266 49.69 -4.96 15.33
C GLU A 266 48.19 -4.73 15.19
N ALA A 267 47.39 -4.96 16.24
CA ALA A 267 45.94 -4.78 16.17
C ALA A 267 45.57 -3.31 15.89
N ALA A 268 46.27 -2.37 16.53
CA ALA A 268 46.11 -0.94 16.29
C ALA A 268 46.58 -0.54 14.87
N LEU A 269 47.70 -1.08 14.40
CA LEU A 269 48.18 -0.83 13.03
C LEU A 269 47.22 -1.38 11.97
N LYS A 270 46.60 -2.56 12.21
CA LYS A 270 45.57 -3.13 11.34
C LYS A 270 44.31 -2.27 11.30
N ARG A 271 43.85 -1.75 12.46
CA ARG A 271 42.73 -0.79 12.52
C ARG A 271 43.03 0.47 11.71
N ILE A 272 44.22 1.06 11.91
CA ILE A 272 44.65 2.26 11.16
C ILE A 272 44.72 1.97 9.65
N ALA A 273 45.33 0.85 9.24
CA ALA A 273 45.45 0.48 7.83
C ALA A 273 44.09 0.23 7.16
N SER A 274 43.10 -0.27 7.92
CA SER A 274 41.74 -0.53 7.41
C SER A 274 40.90 0.73 7.14
N ARG A 275 41.40 1.93 7.50
CA ARG A 275 40.72 3.20 7.25
C ARG A 275 40.69 3.52 5.76
N PRO A 276 39.55 3.98 5.21
CA PRO A 276 39.43 4.34 3.80
C PRO A 276 40.42 5.41 3.32
N GLU A 277 40.83 6.34 4.19
CA GLU A 277 41.80 7.40 3.89
C GLU A 277 43.27 6.94 3.92
N ILE A 278 43.54 5.75 4.45
CA ILE A 278 44.89 5.18 4.61
C ILE A 278 45.17 4.17 3.50
N PHE A 279 44.70 2.93 3.66
CA PHE A 279 44.86 1.85 2.68
C PHE A 279 43.57 1.11 2.38
N ASP A 280 42.53 1.30 3.19
CA ASP A 280 41.27 0.56 3.08
C ASP A 280 41.48 -0.97 3.09
N ASP A 281 42.53 -1.43 3.76
CA ASP A 281 42.97 -2.82 3.84
C ASP A 281 43.80 -3.03 5.11
N ALA A 282 43.30 -3.87 6.01
CA ALA A 282 43.96 -4.17 7.26
C ALA A 282 45.34 -4.82 7.05
N GLU A 283 45.54 -5.62 5.99
CA GLU A 283 46.80 -6.36 5.75
C GLU A 283 47.95 -5.44 5.30
N MET A 284 47.64 -4.21 4.90
CA MET A 284 48.61 -3.18 4.54
C MET A 284 49.30 -2.55 5.76
N TRP A 285 48.95 -2.97 6.98
CA TRP A 285 49.62 -2.55 8.23
C TRP A 285 51.14 -2.75 8.20
N LYS A 286 51.64 -3.76 7.48
CA LYS A 286 53.08 -4.01 7.30
C LYS A 286 53.78 -2.87 6.58
N ARG A 287 53.08 -2.16 5.68
CA ARG A 287 53.62 -0.97 5.01
C ARG A 287 53.82 0.18 6.01
N LEU A 288 52.88 0.37 6.94
CA LEU A 288 53.05 1.35 8.03
C LEU A 288 54.32 1.04 8.84
N VAL A 289 54.55 -0.23 9.20
CA VAL A 289 55.78 -0.61 9.92
C VAL A 289 57.03 -0.30 9.10
N ALA A 290 57.07 -0.74 7.84
CA ALA A 290 58.24 -0.58 7.00
C ALA A 290 58.62 0.89 6.75
N ALA A 291 57.64 1.78 6.65
CA ALA A 291 57.88 3.20 6.42
C ALA A 291 58.26 3.99 7.69
N ASN A 292 57.98 3.45 8.88
CA ASN A 292 58.21 4.14 10.15
C ASN A 292 59.33 3.51 11.00
N GLN A 293 59.87 2.35 10.60
CA GLN A 293 60.93 1.65 11.36
C GLN A 293 62.27 2.38 11.41
N ASP A 294 62.52 3.31 10.48
CA ASP A 294 63.76 4.11 10.45
C ASP A 294 63.72 5.27 11.46
N ASP A 295 62.56 5.53 12.08
CA ASP A 295 62.45 6.43 13.22
C ASP A 295 62.89 5.69 14.49
N TYR A 296 63.94 6.20 15.15
CA TYR A 296 64.54 5.63 16.37
C TYR A 296 63.54 5.41 17.52
N ILE A 297 62.33 5.96 17.42
CA ILE A 297 61.28 5.94 18.45
C ILE A 297 60.12 4.98 18.09
N PHE A 298 60.10 4.39 16.89
CA PHE A 298 58.97 3.54 16.47
C PHE A 298 59.03 2.12 17.07
N ASP A 299 58.21 1.85 18.10
CA ASP A 299 57.91 0.50 18.58
C ASP A 299 56.59 -0.02 18.00
N ARG A 300 56.68 -0.94 17.02
CA ARG A 300 55.51 -1.57 16.39
C ARG A 300 54.59 -2.33 17.37
N ARG A 301 55.06 -2.63 18.59
CA ARG A 301 54.26 -3.33 19.61
C ARG A 301 53.48 -2.36 20.50
N LYS A 302 53.82 -1.07 20.46
CA LYS A 302 53.25 -0.04 21.34
C LYS A 302 53.14 1.29 20.61
N LEU A 303 51.98 1.53 20.01
CA LEU A 303 51.62 2.85 19.51
C LEU A 303 51.21 3.76 20.67
N SER A 304 51.50 5.05 20.53
CA SER A 304 51.10 6.10 21.47
C SER A 304 50.11 7.06 20.82
N VAL A 305 49.12 7.55 21.58
CA VAL A 305 48.20 8.59 21.10
C VAL A 305 49.00 9.83 20.71
N GLY A 306 48.67 10.43 19.57
CA GLY A 306 49.36 11.59 19.03
C GLY A 306 50.63 11.26 18.24
N GLN A 307 51.10 10.01 18.23
CA GLN A 307 52.22 9.56 17.39
C GLN A 307 51.88 9.79 15.92
N LEU A 308 52.84 10.33 15.16
CA LEU A 308 52.67 10.56 13.73
C LEU A 308 53.23 9.37 12.95
N LEU A 309 52.41 8.79 12.09
CA LEU A 309 52.79 7.70 11.20
C LEU A 309 52.86 8.21 9.77
N LEU A 310 53.95 7.89 9.08
CA LEU A 310 54.06 8.05 7.64
C LEU A 310 53.22 6.99 6.92
N ILE A 311 52.47 7.41 5.91
CA ILE A 311 51.66 6.52 5.06
C ILE A 311 52.38 6.41 3.71
N PRO A 312 53.15 5.34 3.49
CA PRO A 312 53.91 5.19 2.25
C PRO A 312 53.00 4.94 1.05
N ARG A 313 53.32 5.58 -0.09
CA ARG A 313 52.60 5.44 -1.36
C ARG A 313 53.54 5.42 -2.57
N GLY A 314 53.01 5.00 -3.71
CA GLY A 314 53.64 5.07 -5.02
C GLY A 314 54.27 3.75 -5.48
N ARG A 315 54.86 3.76 -6.68
CA ARG A 315 55.36 2.53 -7.36
C ARG A 315 56.36 1.72 -6.53
N ALA A 316 57.18 2.38 -5.71
CA ALA A 316 58.13 1.71 -4.81
C ALA A 316 57.45 0.81 -3.77
N TRP A 317 56.18 1.05 -3.51
CA TRP A 317 55.34 0.30 -2.57
C TRP A 317 54.31 -0.59 -3.28
N GLY A 318 54.34 -0.68 -4.61
CA GLY A 318 53.45 -1.55 -5.40
C GLY A 318 52.12 -0.92 -5.82
N ASP A 319 51.98 0.41 -5.66
CA ASP A 319 50.81 1.13 -6.16
C ASP A 319 50.94 1.37 -7.68
N LYS A 320 49.82 1.30 -8.41
CA LYS A 320 49.76 1.50 -9.86
C LYS A 320 50.04 2.96 -10.26
#